data_AF-K1UDZ2-F1
#
_entry.id   AF-K1UDZ2-F1
#
_cell.length_a   1.000
_cell.length_b   1.000
_cell.length_c   1.000
_cell.angle_alpha   90.00
_cell.angle_beta   90.00
_cell.angle_gamma   90.00
#
_symmetry.space_group_name_H-M   'P 1'
#
loop_
_entity.id
_entity.type
_entity.pdbx_description
1 polymer ?
#
loop_
_entity_poly.entity_id
_entity_poly.type
_entity_poly.pdbx_seq_one_letter_code
_entity_poly.pdbx_strand_id
1 'polypeptide(L)'
;MPKWTEYTSKDTLADNDEVMLYDATARANKRGLMSKFWDYVVDKMATAVISKLKTNNKTIIGAINALNGNIERIEPSNKKTFRIRNERAWIFIFNLGENGNDGMFDIFLYTPSYSDVPTIRKVTNKNSIILSASIDGKNTNIESDSVYNSVIVLYAA
;
A
#
# COMPACT_ATOMS: atom_id res chain seq x y z
N MET A 1 37.32 -22.04 37.89
CA MET A 1 36.75 -20.91 37.12
C MET A 1 36.62 -19.73 38.06
N PRO A 2 36.93 -18.49 37.61
CA PRO A 2 36.76 -17.28 38.42
C PRO A 2 35.31 -17.15 38.91
N LYS A 3 35.11 -16.57 40.10
CA LYS A 3 33.77 -16.33 40.66
C LYS A 3 33.07 -15.22 39.89
N TRP A 4 31.73 -15.26 39.80
CA TRP A 4 30.94 -14.23 39.10
C TRP A 4 31.24 -12.80 39.57
N THR A 5 31.57 -12.65 40.86
CA THR A 5 31.93 -11.38 41.50
C THR A 5 33.32 -10.84 41.11
N GLU A 6 34.13 -11.61 40.39
CA GLU A 6 35.50 -11.26 40.00
C GLU A 6 35.59 -10.72 38.56
N TYR A 7 34.48 -10.72 37.81
CA TYR A 7 34.42 -10.12 36.47
C TYR A 7 34.09 -8.63 36.56
N THR A 8 34.82 -7.81 35.81
CA THR A 8 34.55 -6.37 35.67
C THR A 8 33.25 -6.16 34.87
N SER A 9 32.39 -5.24 35.32
CA SER A 9 31.21 -4.81 34.55
C SER A 9 31.61 -3.91 33.38
N LYS A 10 30.86 -4.01 32.29
CA LYS A 10 30.98 -3.11 31.13
C LYS A 10 29.59 -2.56 30.80
N ASP A 11 29.45 -1.24 30.83
CA ASP A 11 28.13 -0.59 30.67
C ASP A 11 27.71 -0.45 29.20
N THR A 12 28.66 -0.44 28.28
CA THR A 12 28.41 -0.31 26.84
C THR A 12 29.10 -1.43 26.08
N LEU A 13 28.29 -2.24 25.41
CA LEU A 13 28.77 -3.32 24.54
C LEU A 13 29.19 -2.72 23.19
N ALA A 14 30.26 -3.27 22.62
CA ALA A 14 30.80 -2.89 21.32
C ALA A 14 30.68 -4.06 20.33
N ASP A 15 30.59 -3.75 19.04
CA ASP A 15 30.39 -4.76 17.98
C ASP A 15 31.51 -5.82 17.90
N ASN A 16 32.72 -5.43 18.32
CA ASN A 16 33.91 -6.27 18.39
C ASN A 16 34.04 -7.03 19.72
N ASP A 17 33.13 -6.82 20.67
CA ASP A 17 33.07 -7.66 21.87
C ASP A 17 32.73 -9.10 21.47
N GLU A 18 33.15 -10.05 22.31
CA GLU A 18 32.90 -11.45 22.07
C GLU A 18 31.87 -12.01 23.03
N VAL A 19 31.04 -12.89 22.50
CA VAL A 19 30.07 -13.69 23.23
C VAL A 19 30.45 -15.17 23.09
N MET A 20 30.26 -15.92 24.17
CA MET A 20 30.44 -17.36 24.20
C MET A 20 29.10 -18.05 23.97
N LEU A 21 29.05 -18.94 22.98
CA LEU A 21 27.88 -19.73 22.63
C LEU A 21 28.24 -21.21 22.72
N TYR A 22 27.37 -22.02 23.29
CA TYR A 22 27.53 -23.47 23.28
C TYR A 22 26.93 -24.05 21.99
N ASP A 23 27.77 -24.62 21.13
CA ASP A 23 27.32 -25.38 19.96
C ASP A 23 26.97 -26.81 20.40
N ALA A 24 25.68 -27.09 20.52
CA ALA A 24 25.19 -28.39 20.94
C ALA A 24 25.54 -29.52 19.96
N THR A 25 25.67 -29.22 18.66
CA THR A 25 25.99 -30.20 17.62
C THR A 25 27.46 -30.58 17.69
N ALA A 26 28.35 -29.59 17.80
CA ALA A 26 29.79 -29.82 17.96
C ALA A 26 30.19 -30.18 19.41
N ARG A 27 29.25 -30.05 20.36
CA ARG A 27 29.46 -30.17 21.81
C ARG A 27 30.62 -29.32 22.32
N ALA A 28 30.79 -28.14 21.74
CA ALA A 28 31.94 -27.28 21.98
C ALA A 28 31.50 -25.82 22.19
N ASN A 29 32.26 -25.13 23.04
CA ASN A 29 32.09 -23.70 23.25
C ASN A 29 32.75 -22.92 22.09
N LYS A 30 32.00 -22.02 21.46
CA LYS A 30 32.48 -21.16 20.36
C LYS A 30 32.43 -19.69 20.76
N ARG A 31 33.49 -18.96 20.39
CA ARG A 31 33.54 -17.49 20.46
C ARG A 31 32.86 -16.93 19.21
N GLY A 32 31.94 -15.99 19.40
CA GLY A 32 31.32 -15.21 18.34
C GLY A 32 31.42 -13.73 18.64
N LEU A 33 31.30 -12.88 17.62
CA LEU A 33 31.23 -11.43 17.82
C LEU A 33 29.83 -11.02 18.26
N MET A 34 29.74 -10.01 19.12
CA MET A 34 28.48 -9.46 19.61
C MET A 34 27.63 -8.90 18.48
N SER A 35 28.24 -8.25 17.49
CA SER A 35 27.57 -7.80 16.25
C SER A 35 26.82 -8.94 15.54
N LYS A 36 27.49 -10.07 15.30
CA LYS A 36 26.88 -11.24 14.64
C LYS A 36 25.76 -11.87 15.46
N PHE A 37 25.90 -11.89 16.79
CA PHE A 37 24.85 -12.37 17.68
C PHE A 37 23.63 -11.45 17.64
N TRP A 38 23.86 -10.13 17.65
CA TRP A 38 22.81 -9.14 17.56
C TRP A 38 22.04 -9.22 16.23
N ASP A 39 22.74 -9.32 15.10
CA ASP A 39 22.13 -9.52 13.77
C ASP A 39 21.18 -10.73 13.78
N TYR A 40 21.64 -11.86 14.33
CA TYR A 40 20.82 -13.07 14.46
C TYR A 40 19.56 -12.84 15.32
N VAL A 41 19.71 -12.17 16.48
CA VAL A 41 18.57 -11.87 17.36
C VAL A 41 17.57 -10.96 16.66
N VAL A 42 18.04 -9.88 16.03
CA VAL A 42 17.21 -8.92 15.29
C VAL A 42 16.45 -9.61 14.16
N ASP A 43 17.10 -10.45 13.37
CA ASP A 43 16.46 -11.19 12.27
C ASP A 43 15.36 -12.13 12.78
N LYS A 44 15.62 -12.86 13.87
CA LYS A 44 14.62 -13.74 14.50
C LYS A 44 13.45 -12.93 15.06
N MET A 45 13.73 -11.79 15.70
CA MET A 45 12.70 -10.90 16.23
C MET A 45 11.85 -10.29 15.13
N ALA A 46 12.46 -9.75 14.07
CA ALA A 46 11.74 -9.17 12.94
C ALA A 46 10.79 -10.20 12.31
N THR A 47 11.27 -11.41 12.07
CA THR A 47 10.46 -12.52 11.54
C THR A 47 9.30 -12.88 12.47
N ALA A 48 9.57 -13.00 13.78
CA ALA A 48 8.56 -13.36 14.77
C ALA A 48 7.50 -12.26 14.99
N VAL A 49 7.89 -10.98 14.90
CA VAL A 49 6.95 -9.86 15.01
C VAL A 49 6.06 -9.79 13.77
N ILE A 50 6.65 -9.89 12.57
CA ILE A 50 5.90 -9.91 11.31
C ILE A 50 4.87 -11.05 11.27
N SER A 51 5.24 -12.25 11.75
CA SER A 51 4.32 -13.40 11.79
C SER A 51 3.12 -13.17 12.71
N LYS A 52 3.25 -12.33 13.75
CA LYS A 52 2.17 -11.99 14.69
C LYS A 52 1.22 -10.88 14.23
N LEU A 53 1.55 -10.12 13.18
CA LEU A 53 0.69 -9.05 12.68
C LEU A 53 -0.68 -9.59 12.20
N LYS A 54 -1.80 -8.97 12.56
CA LYS A 54 -3.14 -9.38 12.07
C LYS A 54 -3.41 -8.81 10.65
N THR A 55 -2.63 -9.27 9.68
CA THR A 55 -2.76 -8.88 8.26
C THR A 55 -2.44 -10.06 7.35
N ASN A 56 -3.06 -10.09 6.17
CA ASN A 56 -2.77 -11.06 5.11
C ASN A 56 -1.38 -10.83 4.49
N ASN A 57 -0.88 -9.59 4.54
CA ASN A 57 0.41 -9.22 3.94
C ASN A 57 1.55 -9.30 4.96
N LYS A 58 2.34 -10.38 4.90
CA LYS A 58 3.46 -10.67 5.81
C LYS A 58 4.82 -10.19 5.31
N THR A 59 4.83 -9.29 4.34
CA THR A 59 6.05 -8.63 3.86
C THR A 59 5.76 -7.13 3.77
N ILE A 60 6.80 -6.31 3.97
CA ILE A 60 6.68 -4.85 3.86
C ILE A 60 6.18 -4.48 2.45
N ILE A 61 6.78 -5.09 1.41
CA ILE A 61 6.41 -4.85 0.00
C ILE A 61 4.95 -5.27 -0.27
N GLY A 62 4.51 -6.43 0.22
CA GLY A 62 3.13 -6.88 0.05
C GLY A 62 2.12 -5.95 0.73
N ALA A 63 2.45 -5.46 1.93
CA ALA A 63 1.61 -4.52 2.65
C ALA A 63 1.51 -3.17 1.93
N ILE A 64 2.61 -2.65 1.40
CA ILE A 64 2.65 -1.42 0.60
C ILE A 64 1.83 -1.59 -0.68
N ASN A 65 2.01 -2.70 -1.41
CA ASN A 65 1.26 -2.96 -2.64
C ASN A 65 -0.25 -3.07 -2.38
N ALA A 66 -0.65 -3.73 -1.29
CA ALA A 66 -2.06 -3.81 -0.91
C ALA A 66 -2.64 -2.45 -0.50
N LEU A 67 -1.84 -1.58 0.14
CA LEU A 67 -2.25 -0.22 0.45
C LEU A 67 -2.44 0.63 -0.82
N ASN A 68 -1.54 0.50 -1.79
CA ASN A 68 -1.56 1.29 -3.02
C ASN A 68 -2.48 0.71 -4.11
N GLY A 69 -2.84 -0.58 -4.05
CA GLY A 69 -3.50 -1.28 -5.15
C GLY A 69 -5.03 -1.12 -5.23
N ASN A 70 -5.69 -0.71 -4.15
CA ASN A 70 -7.16 -0.72 -4.09
C ASN A 70 -7.81 0.62 -4.42
N ILE A 71 -7.02 1.70 -4.46
CA ILE A 71 -7.51 3.05 -4.74
C ILE A 71 -6.59 3.69 -5.77
N GLU A 72 -7.10 3.90 -6.98
CA GLU A 72 -6.43 4.71 -7.98
C GLU A 72 -7.00 6.13 -7.91
N ARG A 73 -6.12 7.08 -7.59
CA ARG A 73 -6.44 8.50 -7.60
C ARG A 73 -5.82 9.11 -8.84
N ILE A 74 -6.67 9.59 -9.75
CA ILE A 74 -6.22 10.36 -10.90
C ILE A 74 -6.37 11.83 -10.51
N GLU A 75 -5.22 12.46 -10.24
CA GLU A 75 -5.15 13.88 -9.93
C GLU A 75 -5.63 14.74 -11.12
N PRO A 76 -6.14 15.96 -10.85
CA PRO A 76 -6.51 16.93 -11.89
C PRO A 76 -5.25 17.46 -12.59
N SER A 77 -4.57 16.59 -13.33
CA SER A 77 -3.73 17.03 -14.45
C SER A 77 -4.69 17.54 -15.50
N ASN A 78 -4.44 18.71 -16.10
CA ASN A 78 -5.27 19.45 -17.08
C ASN A 78 -5.82 18.61 -18.26
N LYS A 79 -6.58 17.56 -17.99
CA LYS A 79 -6.96 16.49 -18.89
C LYS A 79 -8.47 16.46 -18.88
N LYS A 80 -8.99 16.56 -20.09
CA LYS A 80 -10.41 16.46 -20.40
C LYS A 80 -10.84 15.02 -20.63
N THR A 81 -9.87 14.12 -20.82
CA THR A 81 -10.09 12.73 -21.17
C THR A 81 -9.38 11.82 -20.18
N PHE A 82 -10.10 10.79 -19.73
CA PHE A 82 -9.58 9.77 -18.84
C PHE A 82 -9.95 8.40 -19.37
N ARG A 83 -8.98 7.48 -19.37
CA ARG A 83 -9.22 6.08 -19.71
C ARG A 83 -8.94 5.25 -18.47
N ILE A 84 -9.94 4.52 -18.01
CA ILE A 84 -9.87 3.75 -16.77
C ILE A 84 -10.21 2.30 -17.08
N ARG A 85 -9.36 1.38 -16.63
CA ARG A 85 -9.68 -0.05 -16.67
C ARG A 85 -10.70 -0.33 -15.58
N ASN A 86 -11.90 -0.75 -15.95
CA ASN A 86 -12.99 -0.94 -14.99
C ASN A 86 -13.36 -2.42 -14.85
N GLU A 87 -12.43 -3.22 -14.36
CA GLU A 87 -12.70 -4.60 -13.94
C GLU A 87 -13.21 -4.57 -12.50
N ARG A 88 -14.51 -4.80 -12.31
CA ARG A 88 -15.19 -4.78 -10.98
C ARG A 88 -14.86 -3.54 -10.15
N ALA A 89 -14.88 -2.33 -10.73
CA ALA A 89 -14.55 -1.10 -10.00
C ALA A 89 -15.77 -0.19 -9.79
N TRP A 90 -15.70 0.64 -8.76
CA TRP A 90 -16.57 1.79 -8.58
C TRP A 90 -15.77 3.03 -8.95
N ILE A 91 -16.23 3.77 -9.96
CA ILE A 91 -15.58 5.00 -10.40
C ILE A 91 -16.43 6.17 -9.93
N PHE A 92 -15.77 7.13 -9.28
CA PHE A 92 -16.31 8.41 -8.82
C PHE A 92 -15.55 9.53 -9.50
N ILE A 93 -16.27 10.38 -10.21
CA ILE A 93 -15.69 11.49 -10.96
C ILE A 93 -16.28 12.75 -10.38
N PHE A 94 -15.44 13.63 -9.87
CA PHE A 94 -15.87 14.91 -9.33
C PHE A 94 -15.07 16.03 -9.94
N ASN A 95 -15.78 17.06 -10.39
CA ASN A 95 -15.15 18.30 -10.73
C ASN A 95 -15.01 19.14 -9.47
N LEU A 96 -13.84 19.76 -9.25
CA LEU A 96 -13.63 20.66 -8.11
C LEU A 96 -13.84 22.13 -8.49
N GLY A 97 -13.96 22.46 -9.77
CA GLY A 97 -13.96 23.83 -10.27
C GLY A 97 -12.62 24.52 -10.06
N GLU A 98 -12.47 25.71 -10.64
CA GLU A 98 -11.32 26.57 -10.34
C GLU A 98 -11.42 27.04 -8.88
N ASN A 99 -10.41 26.76 -8.07
CA ASN A 99 -10.37 27.10 -6.63
C ASN A 99 -11.42 26.42 -5.72
N GLY A 100 -12.05 25.32 -6.13
CA GLY A 100 -12.88 24.50 -5.23
C GLY A 100 -14.34 24.95 -5.05
N ASN A 101 -14.81 25.98 -5.77
CA ASN A 101 -16.06 26.67 -5.43
C ASN A 101 -17.30 26.27 -6.28
N ASP A 102 -17.12 25.61 -7.42
CA ASP A 102 -18.20 25.28 -8.38
C ASP A 102 -18.40 23.77 -8.61
N GLY A 103 -17.71 22.96 -7.81
CA GLY A 103 -17.53 21.55 -8.09
C GLY A 103 -18.50 20.63 -7.35
N MET A 104 -19.64 20.26 -7.97
CA MET A 104 -20.12 18.88 -7.76
C MET A 104 -20.96 18.36 -8.92
N PHE A 105 -20.28 17.62 -9.80
CA PHE A 105 -20.86 16.65 -10.71
C PHE A 105 -20.36 15.28 -10.29
N ASP A 106 -21.21 14.26 -10.37
CA ASP A 106 -20.82 12.89 -10.02
C ASP A 106 -21.33 11.91 -11.07
N ILE A 107 -20.44 11.02 -11.53
CA ILE A 107 -20.80 9.86 -12.36
C ILE A 107 -20.43 8.62 -11.57
N PHE A 108 -21.43 7.77 -11.32
CA PHE A 108 -21.24 6.47 -10.71
C PHE A 108 -21.25 5.37 -11.77
N LEU A 109 -20.11 4.70 -11.91
CA LEU A 109 -19.93 3.54 -12.78
C LEU A 109 -19.69 2.29 -11.93
N TYR A 110 -20.32 1.19 -12.29
CA TYR A 110 -20.02 -0.11 -11.69
C TYR A 110 -19.98 -1.21 -12.75
N THR A 111 -19.08 -2.16 -12.54
CA THR A 111 -19.01 -3.40 -13.33
C THR A 111 -19.71 -4.52 -12.55
N PRO A 112 -20.84 -5.07 -13.03
CA PRO A 112 -21.58 -6.12 -12.34
C PRO A 112 -20.74 -7.39 -12.14
N SER A 113 -21.04 -8.19 -11.11
CA SER A 113 -20.29 -9.45 -10.84
C SER A 113 -20.37 -10.50 -11.95
N TYR A 114 -21.34 -10.36 -12.86
CA TYR A 114 -21.61 -11.28 -13.97
C TYR A 114 -21.17 -10.75 -15.33
N SER A 115 -20.50 -9.59 -15.39
CA SER A 115 -20.14 -8.92 -16.63
C SER A 115 -18.80 -8.20 -16.48
N ASP A 116 -17.94 -8.28 -17.49
CA ASP A 116 -16.71 -7.46 -17.59
C ASP A 116 -16.99 -6.08 -18.21
N VAL A 117 -18.24 -5.81 -18.57
CA VAL A 117 -18.68 -4.56 -19.19
C VAL A 117 -19.18 -3.61 -18.10
N PRO A 118 -18.57 -2.43 -17.92
CA PRO A 118 -19.03 -1.43 -16.97
C PRO A 118 -20.43 -0.90 -17.34
N THR A 119 -21.15 -0.39 -16.35
CA THR A 119 -22.49 0.21 -16.55
C THR A 119 -22.59 1.56 -15.87
N ILE A 120 -23.20 2.53 -16.57
CA ILE A 120 -23.44 3.88 -16.05
C ILE A 120 -24.74 3.85 -15.24
N ARG A 121 -24.68 4.18 -13.96
CA ARG A 121 -25.88 4.13 -13.09
C ARG A 121 -26.51 5.49 -12.85
N LYS A 122 -25.70 6.53 -12.70
CA LYS A 122 -26.17 7.88 -12.37
C LYS A 122 -25.18 8.92 -12.86
N VAL A 123 -25.74 10.01 -13.40
CA VAL A 123 -25.04 11.26 -13.68
C VAL A 123 -25.77 12.35 -12.90
N THR A 124 -25.10 12.99 -11.95
CA THR A 124 -25.65 14.12 -11.18
C THR A 124 -25.06 15.41 -11.72
N ASN A 125 -25.92 16.36 -12.09
CA ASN A 125 -25.53 17.65 -12.64
C ASN A 125 -25.86 18.78 -11.65
N LYS A 126 -24.85 19.57 -11.28
CA LYS A 126 -25.03 20.88 -10.66
C LYS A 126 -24.00 21.84 -11.27
N ASN A 127 -24.35 22.43 -12.43
CA ASN A 127 -23.76 23.58 -13.17
C ASN A 127 -23.71 23.28 -14.70
N SER A 128 -22.86 23.94 -15.49
CA SER A 128 -22.82 23.78 -16.97
C SER A 128 -21.78 22.78 -17.49
N ILE A 129 -21.22 21.92 -16.62
CA ILE A 129 -20.17 20.96 -17.00
C ILE A 129 -20.81 19.74 -17.67
N ILE A 130 -20.28 19.37 -18.83
CA ILE A 130 -20.66 18.17 -19.56
C ILE A 130 -19.60 17.10 -19.29
N LEU A 131 -20.03 15.99 -18.70
CA LEU A 131 -19.27 14.76 -18.58
C LEU A 131 -19.99 13.65 -19.34
N SER A 132 -19.29 12.98 -20.22
CA SER A 132 -19.77 11.78 -20.91
C SER A 132 -18.88 10.60 -20.57
N ALA A 133 -19.48 9.41 -20.55
CA ALA A 133 -18.74 8.16 -20.40
C ALA A 133 -19.15 7.22 -21.53
N SER A 134 -18.17 6.57 -22.13
CA SER A 134 -18.36 5.50 -23.11
C SER A 134 -17.55 4.28 -22.71
N ILE A 135 -17.94 3.13 -23.25
CA ILE A 135 -17.36 1.85 -22.89
C ILE A 135 -16.65 1.29 -24.12
N ASP A 136 -15.37 0.96 -23.96
CA ASP A 136 -14.51 0.35 -24.97
C ASP A 136 -13.90 -0.93 -24.39
N GLY A 137 -14.62 -2.03 -24.57
CA GLY A 137 -14.32 -3.32 -23.94
C GLY A 137 -14.31 -3.21 -22.42
N LYS A 138 -13.15 -3.45 -21.81
CA LYS A 138 -12.92 -3.35 -20.35
C LYS A 138 -12.51 -1.96 -19.87
N ASN A 139 -12.55 -0.97 -20.76
CA ASN A 139 -12.16 0.40 -20.44
C ASN A 139 -13.39 1.29 -20.44
N THR A 140 -13.46 2.20 -19.48
CA THR A 140 -14.35 3.35 -19.53
C THR A 140 -13.54 4.54 -20.02
N ASN A 141 -13.99 5.14 -21.11
CA ASN A 141 -13.50 6.44 -21.57
C ASN A 141 -14.43 7.51 -20.99
N ILE A 142 -13.85 8.50 -20.33
CA ILE A 142 -14.56 9.63 -19.76
C ILE A 142 -14.08 10.88 -20.47
N GLU A 143 -15.02 11.71 -20.92
CA GLU A 143 -14.75 12.99 -21.53
C GLU A 143 -15.46 14.10 -20.74
N SER A 144 -14.77 15.21 -20.52
CA SER A 144 -15.26 16.39 -19.83
C SER A 144 -14.94 17.65 -20.63
N ASP A 145 -15.83 18.63 -20.60
CA ASP A 145 -15.51 19.98 -21.07
C ASP A 145 -14.61 20.77 -20.09
N SER A 146 -14.49 20.32 -18.84
CA SER A 146 -13.64 20.88 -17.77
C SER A 146 -12.29 20.14 -17.63
N VAL A 147 -11.29 20.83 -17.06
CA VAL A 147 -9.95 20.27 -16.76
C VAL A 147 -9.71 20.01 -15.28
N TYR A 148 -10.62 20.44 -14.40
CA TYR A 148 -10.52 20.30 -12.94
C TYR A 148 -11.18 19.03 -12.41
N ASN A 149 -11.14 17.96 -13.20
CA ASN A 149 -11.74 16.68 -12.82
C ASN A 149 -10.74 15.87 -12.00
N SER A 150 -11.23 15.32 -10.90
CA SER A 150 -10.55 14.31 -10.11
C SER A 150 -11.34 13.01 -10.21
N VAL A 151 -10.60 11.91 -10.31
CA VAL A 151 -11.22 10.58 -10.38
C VAL A 151 -10.69 9.71 -9.25
N ILE A 152 -11.61 9.04 -8.55
CA ILE A 152 -11.31 7.99 -7.59
C ILE A 152 -11.89 6.70 -8.15
N VAL A 153 -11.03 5.69 -8.29
CA VAL A 153 -11.42 4.34 -8.67
C VAL A 153 -11.21 3.43 -7.47
N LEU A 154 -12.27 2.76 -7.04
CA LEU A 154 -12.24 1.73 -6.01
C LEU A 154 -12.40 0.37 -6.68
N TYR A 155 -11.33 -0.42 -6.71
CA TYR A 155 -11.40 -1.78 -7.24
C TYR A 155 -12.06 -2.71 -6.21
N ALA A 156 -13.08 -3.46 -6.62
CA ALA A 156 -13.65 -4.50 -5.76
C ALA A 156 -12.71 -5.72 -5.76
N ALA A 157 -12.41 -6.22 -4.56
CA ALA A 157 -11.69 -7.47 -4.37
C ALA A 157 -12.49 -8.69 -4.88
#